data_AF-A0A963IPA4-F1
#
_entry.id   AF-A0A963IPA4-F1
#
_cell.length_a   1.000
_cell.length_b   1.000
_cell.length_c   1.000
_cell.angle_alpha   90.00
_cell.angle_beta   90.00
_cell.angle_gamma   90.00
#
_symmetry.space_group_name_H-M   'P 1'
#
loop_
_entity.id
_entity.type
_entity.pdbx_description
1 polymer ?
#
loop_
_entity_poly.entity_id
_entity_poly.type
_entity_poly.pdbx_seq_one_letter_code
_entity_poly.pdbx_strand_id
1 'polypeptide(L)'
;MTTGHRLRILLALPVLALAAACSDQGAPPARAGTEAAVAGTTSVPLGSGFDFYVLALSWSPAYCLIEGDRANKQQCAEERDLGFVVHGLWPQFESGYPEFC
;
A
#
# COMPACT_ATOMS: atom_id res chain seq x y z
N MET A 1 -30.71 -56.98 -13.58
CA MET A 1 -31.77 -56.19 -14.22
C MET A 1 -31.64 -54.75 -13.72
N THR A 2 -30.72 -53.92 -14.24
CA THR A 2 -30.79 -53.09 -15.47
C THR A 2 -31.69 -51.85 -15.38
N THR A 3 -31.19 -50.74 -14.80
CA THR A 3 -31.55 -49.34 -15.16
C THR A 3 -30.45 -48.41 -14.62
N GLY A 4 -29.70 -47.57 -15.34
CA GLY A 4 -29.79 -47.15 -16.73
C GLY A 4 -29.51 -45.64 -16.85
N HIS A 5 -28.25 -45.21 -16.71
CA HIS A 5 -27.55 -44.19 -17.51
C HIS A 5 -28.36 -43.05 -18.20
N ARG A 6 -29.27 -42.34 -17.53
CA ARG A 6 -30.02 -41.24 -18.17
C ARG A 6 -30.27 -40.04 -17.26
N LEU A 7 -29.23 -39.29 -16.89
CA LEU A 7 -29.35 -37.82 -16.74
C LEU A 7 -27.99 -37.12 -16.59
N ARG A 8 -27.01 -37.46 -17.44
CA ARG A 8 -25.69 -36.79 -17.48
C ARG A 8 -25.54 -35.82 -18.64
N ILE A 9 -26.57 -35.61 -19.45
CA ILE A 9 -26.49 -34.78 -20.66
C ILE A 9 -27.82 -34.05 -20.78
N LEU A 10 -27.90 -32.82 -20.26
CA LEU A 10 -28.73 -31.72 -20.72
C LEU A 10 -28.49 -30.56 -19.74
N LEU A 11 -28.10 -29.40 -20.28
CA LEU A 11 -27.80 -28.13 -19.60
C LEU A 11 -26.34 -27.91 -19.17
N ALA A 12 -25.42 -28.26 -20.06
CA ALA A 12 -24.27 -27.40 -20.33
C ALA A 12 -24.77 -26.20 -21.17
N LEU A 13 -25.12 -25.08 -20.52
CA LEU A 13 -25.41 -23.72 -21.04
C LEU A 13 -26.17 -22.98 -19.91
N PRO A 14 -25.58 -22.01 -19.17
CA PRO A 14 -24.66 -21.00 -19.67
C PRO A 14 -23.38 -20.89 -18.83
N VAL A 15 -22.25 -21.35 -19.40
CA VAL A 15 -20.90 -20.84 -19.08
C VAL A 15 -20.65 -19.50 -19.81
N LEU A 16 -21.69 -18.90 -20.39
CA LEU A 16 -21.69 -17.64 -21.12
C LEU A 16 -22.20 -16.47 -20.26
N ALA A 17 -21.77 -16.41 -19.00
CA ALA A 17 -21.82 -15.19 -18.18
C ALA A 17 -20.40 -14.66 -17.95
N LEU A 18 -19.59 -14.72 -19.01
CA LEU A 18 -18.35 -13.98 -19.12
C LEU A 18 -18.68 -12.47 -19.16
N ALA A 19 -17.85 -11.67 -18.49
CA ALA A 19 -17.54 -10.29 -18.88
C ALA A 19 -18.40 -9.10 -18.38
N ALA A 20 -19.29 -9.25 -17.39
CA ALA A 20 -19.95 -8.08 -16.76
C ALA A 20 -19.34 -7.64 -15.40
N ALA A 21 -18.44 -8.43 -14.81
CA ALA A 21 -17.87 -8.14 -13.49
C ALA A 21 -16.67 -7.19 -13.51
N CYS A 22 -16.20 -6.75 -14.67
CA CYS A 22 -15.34 -5.57 -14.79
C CYS A 22 -16.22 -4.31 -14.72
N SER A 23 -17.03 -4.18 -13.68
CA SER A 23 -17.53 -2.87 -13.29
C SER A 23 -16.34 -2.14 -12.68
N ASP A 24 -15.59 -1.45 -13.54
CA ASP A 24 -14.76 -0.32 -13.17
C ASP A 24 -15.71 0.71 -12.54
N GLN A 25 -16.03 0.49 -11.27
CA GLN A 25 -16.64 1.50 -10.43
C GLN A 25 -15.58 2.58 -10.31
N GLY A 26 -15.62 3.51 -11.27
CA GLY A 26 -14.64 4.57 -11.42
C GLY A 26 -14.27 5.10 -10.06
N ALA A 27 -12.99 4.94 -9.70
CA ALA A 27 -12.46 5.54 -8.51
C ALA A 27 -12.89 7.02 -8.52
N PRO A 28 -13.53 7.53 -7.46
CA PRO A 28 -13.78 8.96 -7.39
C PRO A 28 -12.45 9.65 -7.64
N PRO A 29 -12.38 10.71 -8.48
CA PRO A 29 -11.13 11.41 -8.67
C PRO A 29 -10.63 11.77 -7.29
N ALA A 30 -9.43 11.30 -6.94
CA ALA A 30 -8.74 11.78 -5.77
C ALA A 30 -8.74 13.29 -5.91
N ARG A 31 -9.55 13.98 -5.09
CA ARG A 31 -9.47 15.42 -4.97
C ARG A 31 -8.13 15.70 -4.31
N ALA A 32 -7.07 15.69 -5.11
CA ALA A 32 -5.85 16.41 -4.82
C ALA A 32 -6.16 17.91 -5.02
N GLY A 33 -7.12 18.41 -4.25
CA GLY A 33 -7.26 19.83 -3.99
C GLY A 33 -6.23 20.18 -2.93
N THR A 34 -4.96 20.11 -3.30
CA THR A 34 -3.89 20.71 -2.52
C THR A 34 -3.60 22.06 -3.16
N GLU A 35 -4.50 23.01 -2.98
CA GLU A 35 -4.07 24.40 -2.98
C GLU A 35 -3.31 24.59 -1.66
N ALA A 36 -2.08 24.08 -1.65
CA ALA A 36 -1.14 24.41 -0.61
C ALA A 36 -0.96 25.93 -0.69
N ALA A 37 -1.47 26.63 0.32
CA ALA A 37 -0.97 27.95 0.62
C ALA A 37 0.55 27.85 0.60
N VAL A 38 1.21 28.60 -0.30
CA VAL A 38 2.66 28.75 -0.30
C VAL A 38 2.98 29.55 0.95
N ALA A 39 2.98 28.87 2.10
CA ALA A 39 3.62 29.33 3.31
C ALA A 39 5.06 29.64 2.92
N GLY A 40 5.51 30.84 3.26
CA GLY A 40 6.73 31.45 2.75
C GLY A 40 7.91 30.49 2.76
N THR A 41 8.80 30.69 1.79
CA THR A 41 10.02 29.91 1.56
C THR A 41 10.97 30.05 2.76
N THR A 42 10.66 29.40 3.88
CA THR A 42 11.67 28.98 4.82
C THR A 42 12.55 28.03 4.03
N SER A 43 13.79 28.45 3.75
CA SER A 43 14.76 27.57 3.11
C SER A 43 14.90 26.33 3.99
N VAL A 44 14.43 25.18 3.51
CA VAL A 44 14.72 23.90 4.15
C VAL A 44 16.24 23.77 4.20
N PRO A 45 16.86 23.60 5.39
CA PRO A 45 18.30 23.45 5.49
C PRO A 45 18.75 22.30 4.58
N LEU A 46 19.63 22.59 3.63
CA LEU A 46 20.24 21.56 2.79
C LEU A 46 21.31 20.87 3.63
N GLY A 47 21.16 19.56 3.84
CA GLY A 47 22.23 18.75 4.38
C GLY A 47 23.40 18.66 3.39
N SER A 48 24.62 18.45 3.91
CA SER A 48 25.83 18.27 3.12
C SER A 48 26.55 16.98 3.52
N GLY A 49 27.45 16.49 2.65
CA GLY A 49 28.22 15.27 2.90
C GLY A 49 27.52 13.96 2.52
N PHE A 50 26.51 14.01 1.65
CA PHE A 50 25.82 12.86 1.03
C PHE A 50 25.29 13.24 -0.34
N ASP A 51 24.94 12.25 -1.16
CA ASP A 51 24.53 12.44 -2.56
C ASP A 51 23.00 12.59 -2.69
N PHE A 52 22.22 11.81 -1.93
CA PHE A 52 20.76 11.84 -1.95
C PHE A 52 20.14 11.39 -0.63
N TYR A 53 18.84 11.61 -0.49
CA TYR A 53 18.04 11.06 0.61
C TYR A 53 17.20 9.88 0.14
N VAL A 54 17.08 8.88 1.01
CA VAL A 54 16.04 7.85 0.91
C VAL A 54 14.97 8.14 1.98
N LEU A 55 13.73 8.32 1.54
CA LEU A 55 12.56 8.30 2.41
C LEU A 55 12.03 6.86 2.49
N ALA A 56 12.33 6.18 3.58
CA ALA A 56 11.82 4.83 3.83
C ALA A 56 10.44 4.92 4.48
N LEU A 57 9.44 4.29 3.87
CA LEU A 57 8.08 4.20 4.38
C LEU A 57 7.76 2.75 4.76
N SER A 58 7.20 2.55 5.95
CA SER A 58 6.66 1.26 6.38
C SER A 58 5.15 1.22 6.15
N TRP A 59 4.65 0.10 5.63
CA TRP A 59 3.22 -0.16 5.55
C TRP A 59 2.73 -0.74 6.88
N SER A 60 1.98 0.06 7.66
CA SER A 60 1.59 -0.31 9.02
C SER A 60 0.78 -1.60 9.10
N PRO A 61 -0.21 -1.86 8.23
CA PRO A 61 -0.98 -3.11 8.30
C PRO A 61 -0.10 -4.36 8.18
N ALA A 62 0.87 -4.37 7.27
CA ALA A 62 1.80 -5.51 7.16
C ALA A 62 2.70 -5.63 8.40
N TYR A 63 3.22 -4.51 8.91
CA TYR A 63 4.03 -4.51 10.15
C TYR A 63 3.23 -5.03 11.35
N CYS A 64 2.02 -4.52 11.57
CA CYS A 64 1.17 -4.94 12.69
C CYS A 64 0.79 -6.43 12.60
N LEU A 65 0.56 -6.95 11.39
CA LEU A 65 0.29 -8.38 11.18
C LEU A 65 1.51 -9.27 11.45
N ILE A 66 2.69 -8.86 10.98
CA ILE A 66 3.94 -9.66 11.13
C ILE A 66 4.43 -9.62 12.58
N GLU A 67 4.33 -8.45 13.21
CA GLU A 67 4.83 -8.23 14.56
C GLU A 67 3.82 -8.75 15.61
N GLY A 68 2.52 -8.57 15.38
CA GLY A 68 1.48 -9.08 16.28
C GLY A 68 1.59 -8.45 17.67
N ASP A 69 1.53 -9.26 18.73
CA ASP A 69 1.48 -8.76 20.12
C ASP A 69 2.74 -7.99 20.56
N ARG A 70 3.87 -8.20 19.87
CA ARG A 70 5.14 -7.48 20.10
C ARG A 70 5.21 -6.14 19.36
N ALA A 71 4.19 -5.80 18.56
CA ALA A 71 4.13 -4.55 17.82
C ALA A 71 4.01 -3.35 18.75
N ASN A 72 4.54 -2.21 18.33
CA ASN A 72 4.31 -0.95 19.05
C ASN A 72 2.81 -0.58 19.00
N LYS A 73 2.15 -0.58 20.16
CA LYS A 73 0.73 -0.22 20.31
C LYS A 73 0.41 1.21 19.86
N GLN A 74 1.37 2.13 19.90
CA GLN A 74 1.16 3.49 19.38
C GLN A 74 0.89 3.51 17.87
N GLN A 75 1.41 2.51 17.14
CA GLN A 75 1.18 2.32 15.72
C GLN A 75 0.05 1.32 15.44
N CYS A 76 -0.08 0.27 16.27
CA CYS A 76 -0.91 -0.91 15.98
C CYS A 76 -2.10 -1.14 16.93
N ALA A 77 -2.44 -0.20 17.82
CA ALA A 77 -3.67 -0.31 18.60
C ALA A 77 -4.90 -0.38 17.68
N GLU A 78 -5.99 -1.02 18.12
CA GLU A 78 -7.15 -1.33 17.27
C GLU A 78 -7.78 -0.08 16.62
N GLU A 79 -7.73 1.06 17.32
CA GLU A 79 -8.20 2.36 16.85
C GLU A 79 -7.23 3.08 15.88
N ARG A 80 -6.08 2.48 15.58
CA ARG A 80 -5.01 3.07 14.73
C ARG A 80 -5.04 2.44 13.34
N ASP A 81 -5.81 3.03 12.44
CA ASP A 81 -5.85 2.65 11.02
C ASP A 81 -4.81 3.46 10.21
N LEU A 82 -3.54 3.19 10.46
CA LEU A 82 -2.43 3.87 9.76
C LEU A 82 -2.10 3.15 8.46
N GLY A 83 -1.79 3.93 7.41
CA GLY A 83 -1.24 3.43 6.15
C GLY A 83 0.29 3.43 6.16
N PHE A 84 0.89 4.17 5.23
CA PHE A 84 2.34 4.41 5.23
C PHE A 84 2.73 5.31 6.40
N VAL A 85 3.73 4.86 7.16
CA VAL A 85 4.36 5.61 8.25
C VAL A 85 5.84 5.82 7.92
N VAL A 86 6.37 6.99 8.26
CA VAL A 86 7.80 7.29 8.06
C VAL A 86 8.62 6.37 8.93
N HIS A 87 9.42 5.52 8.28
CA HIS A 87 10.40 4.67 8.95
C HIS A 87 11.69 5.45 9.19
N GLY A 88 12.11 6.24 8.20
CA GLY A 88 13.28 7.08 8.31
C GLY A 88 13.51 7.95 7.08
N LEU A 89 14.30 9.00 7.28
CA LEU A 89 14.89 9.81 6.22
C LEU A 89 16.41 9.65 6.33
N TRP A 90 17.03 9.01 5.35
CA TRP A 90 18.41 8.55 5.44
C TRP A 90 19.29 9.19 4.36
N PRO A 91 20.33 9.96 4.73
CA PRO A 91 21.40 10.36 3.83
C PRO A 91 22.09 9.14 3.22
N GLN A 92 22.33 9.15 1.90
CA GLN A 92 22.98 8.06 1.17
C GLN A 92 24.05 8.58 0.22
N PHE A 93 25.01 7.71 -0.09
CA PHE A 93 25.89 7.86 -1.25
C PHE A 93 25.41 6.98 -2.40
N GLU A 94 25.91 7.21 -3.61
CA GLU A 94 25.72 6.28 -4.73
C GLU A 94 26.17 4.84 -4.37
N SER A 95 27.22 4.73 -3.54
CA SER A 95 27.66 3.47 -2.95
C SER A 95 27.99 3.66 -1.47
N GLY A 96 27.23 3.00 -0.59
CA GLY A 96 27.37 3.11 0.86
C GLY A 96 26.49 4.22 1.47
N TYR A 97 26.81 4.61 2.69
CA TYR A 97 26.07 5.65 3.43
C TYR A 97 26.98 6.35 4.45
N PRO A 98 26.69 7.62 4.82
CA PRO A 98 27.38 8.28 5.92
C PRO A 98 27.08 7.58 7.25
N GLU A 99 28.10 7.45 8.09
CA GLU A 99 27.98 6.88 9.44
C GLU A 99 28.77 7.72 10.45
N PHE A 100 28.30 7.76 11.71
CA PHE A 100 28.96 8.43 12.83
C PHE A 100 29.30 9.93 12.60
N CYS A 101 28.34 10.70 12.06
CA CYS A 101 28.47 12.14 11.81
C CYS A 101 28.26 13.02 13.05
#